data_AF-A0A6A6LPW8-F1
#
_entry.id   AF-A0A6A6LPW8-F1
#
_cell.length_a   1.000
_cell.length_b   1.000
_cell.length_c   1.000
_cell.angle_alpha   90.00
_cell.angle_beta   90.00
_cell.angle_gamma   90.00
#
_symmetry.space_group_name_H-M   'P 1'
#
loop_
_entity.id
_entity.type
_entity.pdbx_description
1 polymer ?
#
loop_
_entity_poly.entity_id
_entity_poly.type
_entity_poly.pdbx_seq_one_letter_code
_entity_poly.pdbx_strand_id
1 'polypeptide(L)'
;MWKYIFGFANVAAVKCAIELGVADAIQNHHSPITLNPIVDGTIGYVQTPLSRRLLGRGGNSMESLFLLESSPVMLKPWHFLNDRVRLDGNTAAFEAAHGNDIWKYAAVNPDHSKLIDDAMACHARMDVPRMIERCPEVFDGIKLW
;
A
#
# COMPACT_ATOMS: atom_id res chain seq x y z
N MET A 1 -17.20 -4.44 18.46
CA MET A 1 -17.25 -5.68 17.65
C MET A 1 -17.30 -5.38 16.15
N TRP A 2 -18.32 -4.68 15.63
CA TRP A 2 -18.50 -4.43 14.19
C TRP A 2 -17.33 -3.80 13.43
N LYS A 3 -16.61 -2.84 14.03
CA LYS A 3 -15.40 -2.24 13.44
C LYS A 3 -14.33 -3.28 13.08
N TYR A 4 -14.21 -4.34 13.86
CA TYR A 4 -13.24 -5.41 13.62
C TYR A 4 -13.76 -6.41 12.58
N ILE A 5 -15.05 -6.75 12.63
CA ILE A 5 -15.70 -7.64 11.65
C ILE A 5 -15.58 -7.06 10.23
N PHE A 6 -15.81 -5.76 10.08
CA PHE A 6 -15.79 -5.07 8.79
C PHE A 6 -14.53 -4.23 8.55
N GLY A 7 -13.45 -4.48 9.29
CA GLY A 7 -12.21 -3.70 9.15
C GLY A 7 -11.61 -3.76 7.73
N PHE A 8 -11.81 -4.89 7.03
CA PHE A 8 -11.37 -5.09 5.65
C PHE A 8 -12.08 -4.17 4.65
N ALA A 9 -13.30 -3.69 4.96
CA ALA A 9 -14.07 -2.84 4.05
C ALA A 9 -13.36 -1.52 3.77
N ASN A 10 -12.68 -0.95 4.76
CA ASN A 10 -11.89 0.27 4.58
C ASN A 10 -10.71 0.04 3.64
N VAL A 11 -10.01 -1.10 3.77
CA VAL A 11 -8.89 -1.45 2.88
C VAL A 11 -9.39 -1.65 1.45
N ALA A 12 -10.51 -2.36 1.29
CA ALA A 12 -11.13 -2.58 -0.02
C ALA A 12 -11.59 -1.26 -0.67
N ALA A 13 -12.18 -0.35 0.10
CA ALA A 13 -12.59 0.97 -0.40
C ALA A 13 -11.40 1.81 -0.86
N VAL A 14 -10.30 1.84 -0.08
CA VAL A 14 -9.08 2.56 -0.46
C VAL A 14 -8.42 1.93 -1.68
N LYS A 15 -8.33 0.59 -1.75
CA LYS A 15 -7.82 -0.13 -2.91
C LYS A 15 -8.63 0.22 -4.17
N CYS A 16 -9.96 0.20 -4.07
CA CYS A 16 -10.85 0.58 -5.17
C CYS A 16 -10.62 2.05 -5.60
N ALA A 17 -10.48 2.97 -4.65
CA ALA A 17 -10.22 4.38 -4.96
C ALA A 17 -8.87 4.60 -5.66
N ILE A 18 -7.85 3.80 -5.31
CA ILE A 18 -6.55 3.77 -5.98
C ILE A 18 -6.69 3.23 -7.40
N GLU A 19 -7.28 2.04 -7.56
CA GLU A 19 -7.43 1.38 -8.87
C GLU A 19 -8.29 2.20 -9.85
N LEU A 20 -9.27 2.96 -9.34
CA LEU A 20 -10.09 3.88 -10.14
C LEU A 20 -9.43 5.25 -10.38
N GLY A 21 -8.25 5.52 -9.81
CA GLY A 21 -7.57 6.80 -9.95
C GLY A 21 -8.35 7.98 -9.36
N VAL A 22 -9.15 7.75 -8.32
CA VAL A 22 -10.01 8.80 -7.70
C VAL A 22 -9.17 9.97 -7.20
N ALA A 23 -8.01 9.68 -6.64
CA ALA A 23 -7.12 10.73 -6.14
C ALA A 23 -6.63 11.63 -7.28
N ASP A 24 -6.19 11.04 -8.40
CA ASP A 24 -5.76 11.78 -9.59
C ASP A 24 -6.90 12.56 -10.23
N ALA A 25 -8.13 12.00 -10.24
CA ALA A 25 -9.31 12.71 -10.71
C ALA A 25 -9.55 14.00 -9.90
N ILE A 26 -9.51 13.92 -8.56
CA ILE A 26 -9.69 15.10 -7.68
C ILE A 26 -8.56 16.10 -7.87
N GLN A 27 -7.31 15.65 -8.03
CA GLN A 27 -6.15 16.53 -8.17
C GLN A 27 -6.16 17.34 -9.48
N ASN A 28 -6.66 16.73 -10.56
CA ASN A 28 -6.74 17.37 -11.88
C ASN A 28 -7.97 18.29 -12.01
N HIS A 29 -8.91 18.24 -11.07
CA HIS A 29 -10.08 19.10 -11.06
C HIS A 29 -9.76 20.42 -10.35
N HIS A 30 -9.84 21.55 -11.05
CA HIS A 30 -9.54 22.89 -10.52
C HIS A 30 -10.58 23.41 -9.48
N SER A 31 -11.53 22.57 -9.07
CA SER A 31 -12.62 22.85 -8.13
C SER A 31 -13.02 21.55 -7.41
N PRO A 32 -13.76 21.56 -6.30
CA PRO A 32 -14.22 20.32 -5.67
C PRO A 32 -15.00 19.45 -6.67
N ILE A 33 -14.66 18.15 -6.77
CA ILE A 33 -15.45 17.23 -7.60
C ILE A 33 -16.84 17.13 -6.98
N THR A 34 -17.84 17.58 -7.73
CA THR A 34 -19.23 17.62 -7.29
C THR A 34 -19.92 16.33 -7.72
N LEU A 35 -20.45 15.56 -6.76
CA LEU A 35 -21.29 14.39 -7.05
C LEU A 35 -22.76 14.83 -7.04
N ASN A 36 -23.19 15.50 -8.10
CA ASN A 36 -24.53 16.06 -8.32
C ASN A 36 -24.98 17.15 -7.31
N PRO A 37 -25.78 18.14 -7.75
CA PRO A 37 -26.48 19.03 -6.85
C PRO A 37 -27.67 18.26 -6.26
N ILE A 38 -27.51 17.67 -5.08
CA ILE A 38 -28.67 17.30 -4.28
C ILE A 38 -29.28 18.62 -3.81
N VAL A 39 -30.59 18.77 -4.04
CA VAL A 39 -31.40 19.93 -3.64
C VAL A 39 -30.94 20.42 -2.26
N ASP A 40 -30.46 21.66 -2.22
CA ASP A 40 -29.98 22.42 -1.06
C ASP A 40 -28.49 22.31 -0.63
N GLY A 41 -27.60 21.68 -1.41
CA GLY A 41 -26.15 21.78 -1.15
C GLY A 41 -25.26 20.99 -2.11
N THR A 42 -24.19 21.62 -2.59
CA THR A 42 -23.16 20.95 -3.41
C THR A 42 -22.21 20.17 -2.49
N ILE A 43 -22.24 18.83 -2.54
CA ILE A 43 -21.23 18.00 -1.86
C ILE A 43 -20.02 17.86 -2.79
N GLY A 44 -18.93 18.48 -2.38
CA GLY A 44 -17.64 18.44 -3.08
C GLY A 44 -16.60 17.61 -2.32
N TYR A 45 -15.74 16.90 -3.05
CA TYR A 45 -14.58 16.21 -2.48
C TYR A 45 -13.29 17.00 -2.73
N VAL A 46 -12.42 17.06 -1.72
CA VAL A 46 -11.10 17.69 -1.78
C VAL A 46 -10.03 16.77 -1.19
N GLN A 47 -8.79 16.93 -1.68
CA GLN A 47 -7.65 16.14 -1.23
C GLN A 47 -7.26 16.42 0.22
N THR A 48 -7.16 15.37 1.02
CA THR A 48 -6.53 15.38 2.35
C THR A 48 -5.02 15.14 2.24
N PRO A 49 -4.21 15.47 3.27
CA PRO A 49 -2.78 15.14 3.26
C PRO A 49 -2.49 13.65 3.01
N LEU A 50 -3.35 12.75 3.50
CA LEU A 50 -3.21 11.31 3.30
C LEU A 50 -3.61 10.86 1.89
N SER A 51 -4.72 11.37 1.34
CA SER A 51 -5.13 11.02 -0.02
C SER A 51 -4.15 11.54 -1.08
N ARG A 52 -3.45 12.66 -0.81
CA ARG A 52 -2.31 13.09 -1.65
C ARG A 52 -1.17 12.10 -1.72
N ARG A 53 -0.99 11.27 -0.68
CA ARG A 53 0.02 10.20 -0.69
C ARG A 53 -0.40 9.01 -1.53
N LEU A 54 -1.62 8.96 -2.05
CA LEU A 54 -2.12 7.89 -2.92
C LEU A 54 -2.22 8.32 -4.39
N LEU A 55 -1.67 9.48 -4.77
CA LEU A 55 -1.69 9.97 -6.15
C LEU A 55 -0.75 9.16 -7.03
N GLY A 56 -1.25 8.57 -8.12
CA GLY A 56 -0.46 7.63 -8.95
C GLY A 56 0.62 8.27 -9.82
N ARG A 57 0.78 9.59 -9.78
CA ARG A 57 1.67 10.34 -10.70
C ARG A 57 2.85 11.07 -10.08
N GLY A 58 3.22 10.78 -8.84
CA GLY A 58 4.42 11.35 -8.23
C GLY A 58 5.33 10.27 -7.64
N GLY A 59 6.64 10.47 -7.70
CA GLY A 59 7.63 9.61 -7.05
C GLY A 59 7.44 9.44 -5.53
N ASN A 60 6.50 10.14 -4.90
CA ASN A 60 6.22 10.07 -3.46
C ASN A 60 4.87 9.41 -3.11
N SER A 61 4.30 8.61 -4.02
CA SER A 61 3.06 7.86 -3.80
C SER A 61 3.28 6.58 -3.00
N MET A 62 2.40 6.30 -2.04
CA MET A 62 2.25 5.06 -1.25
C MET A 62 1.33 4.02 -1.91
N GLU A 63 0.83 4.31 -3.10
CA GLU A 63 -0.04 3.42 -3.86
C GLU A 63 0.51 1.99 -3.97
N SER A 64 1.76 1.84 -4.44
CA SER A 64 2.35 0.52 -4.68
C SER A 64 2.44 -0.32 -3.41
N LEU A 65 2.78 0.30 -2.27
CA LEU A 65 2.80 -0.38 -0.97
C LEU A 65 1.40 -0.81 -0.56
N PHE A 66 0.39 0.04 -0.76
CA PHE A 66 -1.00 -0.29 -0.45
C PHE A 66 -1.52 -1.43 -1.35
N LEU A 67 -1.20 -1.39 -2.64
CA LEU A 67 -1.57 -2.44 -3.60
C LEU A 67 -0.88 -3.77 -3.31
N LEU A 68 0.38 -3.75 -2.87
CA LEU A 68 1.09 -4.95 -2.41
C LEU A 68 0.37 -5.60 -1.23
N GLU A 69 0.16 -4.86 -0.15
CA GLU A 69 -0.43 -5.37 1.10
C GLU A 69 -1.90 -5.80 0.94
N SER A 70 -2.64 -5.14 0.04
CA SER A 70 -4.03 -5.47 -0.28
C SER A 70 -4.19 -6.45 -1.46
N SER A 71 -3.08 -7.01 -1.95
CA SER A 71 -3.11 -8.02 -3.01
C SER A 71 -3.66 -9.35 -2.48
N PRO A 72 -4.34 -10.17 -3.30
CA PRO A 72 -4.77 -11.51 -2.89
C PRO A 72 -3.60 -12.39 -2.41
N VAL A 73 -2.41 -12.20 -3.00
CA VAL A 73 -1.18 -12.93 -2.63
C VAL A 73 -0.77 -12.61 -1.19
N MET A 74 -0.76 -11.33 -0.82
CA MET A 74 -0.40 -10.89 0.54
C MET A 74 -1.53 -11.06 1.55
N LEU A 75 -2.79 -11.09 1.11
CA LEU A 75 -3.94 -11.35 1.98
C LEU A 75 -4.08 -12.83 2.35
N LYS A 76 -3.72 -13.74 1.44
CA LYS A 76 -3.86 -15.19 1.66
C LYS A 76 -3.22 -15.68 2.97
N PRO A 77 -1.95 -15.34 3.31
CA PRO A 77 -1.31 -15.75 4.55
C PRO A 77 -2.08 -15.40 5.83
N TRP A 78 -2.81 -14.29 5.86
CA TRP A 78 -3.60 -13.87 7.02
C TRP A 78 -4.74 -14.85 7.33
N HIS A 79 -5.27 -15.51 6.30
CA HIS A 79 -6.30 -16.55 6.46
C HIS A 79 -5.74 -17.86 7.03
N PHE A 80 -4.43 -18.08 6.94
CA PHE A 80 -3.75 -19.27 7.46
C PHE A 80 -3.12 -19.04 8.85
N LEU A 81 -3.33 -17.88 9.48
CA LEU A 81 -2.73 -17.57 10.79
C LEU A 81 -3.15 -18.54 11.90
N ASN A 82 -4.41 -18.99 11.90
CA ASN A 82 -4.88 -19.94 12.91
C ASN A 82 -4.14 -21.28 12.81
N ASP A 83 -4.04 -21.81 11.59
CA ASP A 83 -3.31 -23.05 11.32
C ASP A 83 -1.82 -22.88 11.65
N ARG A 84 -1.23 -21.72 11.31
CA ARG A 84 0.16 -21.43 11.67
C ARG A 84 0.39 -21.41 13.18
N VAL A 85 -0.49 -20.79 13.97
CA VAL A 85 -0.31 -20.74 15.43
C VAL A 85 -0.45 -22.12 16.07
N ARG A 86 -1.29 -22.99 15.48
CA ARG A 86 -1.52 -24.36 15.98
C ARG A 86 -0.44 -25.35 15.58
N LEU A 87 0.16 -25.17 14.40
CA LEU A 87 1.26 -25.98 13.93
C LEU A 87 2.55 -25.47 14.60
N ASP A 88 3.22 -26.32 15.38
CA ASP A 88 4.51 -26.08 16.03
C ASP A 88 5.69 -25.94 15.03
N GLY A 89 5.41 -25.52 13.80
CA GLY A 89 6.37 -25.49 12.70
C GLY A 89 6.98 -24.11 12.52
N ASN A 90 8.31 -24.03 12.42
CA ASN A 90 9.06 -22.80 12.10
C ASN A 90 8.71 -22.14 10.74
N THR A 91 7.74 -22.66 10.00
CA THR A 91 7.32 -22.19 8.68
C THR A 91 6.66 -20.81 8.77
N ALA A 92 7.06 -19.87 7.89
CA ALA A 92 6.43 -18.56 7.83
C ALA A 92 4.99 -18.66 7.29
N ALA A 93 4.10 -17.74 7.68
CA ALA A 93 2.70 -17.75 7.21
C ALA A 93 2.57 -17.68 5.68
N PHE A 94 3.48 -16.95 5.03
CA PHE A 94 3.54 -16.88 3.57
C PHE A 94 3.87 -18.24 2.94
N GLU A 95 4.87 -18.92 3.48
CA GLU A 95 5.29 -20.24 3.01
C GLU A 95 4.20 -21.30 3.23
N ALA A 96 3.50 -21.26 4.37
CA ALA A 96 2.34 -22.12 4.60
C ALA A 96 1.21 -21.89 3.57
N ALA A 97 0.99 -20.63 3.15
CA ALA A 97 -0.06 -20.30 2.19
C ALA A 97 0.30 -20.57 0.72
N HIS A 98 1.58 -20.49 0.36
CA HIS A 98 2.04 -20.51 -1.04
C HIS A 98 3.03 -21.63 -1.37
N GLY A 99 3.44 -22.42 -0.38
CA GLY A 99 4.37 -23.55 -0.53
C GLY A 99 5.84 -23.18 -0.70
N ASN A 100 6.17 -21.89 -0.78
CA ASN A 100 7.52 -21.35 -0.90
C ASN A 100 7.64 -20.03 -0.12
N ASP A 101 8.86 -19.64 0.24
CA ASP A 101 9.11 -18.30 0.78
C ASP A 101 8.77 -17.20 -0.24
N ILE A 102 8.55 -15.99 0.26
CA ILE A 102 8.11 -14.83 -0.54
C ILE A 102 9.07 -14.50 -1.68
N TRP A 103 10.38 -14.71 -1.50
CA TRP A 103 11.38 -14.38 -2.50
C TRP A 103 11.45 -15.44 -3.60
N LYS A 104 11.39 -16.73 -3.23
CA LYS A 104 11.23 -17.81 -4.22
C LYS A 104 9.92 -17.68 -5.00
N TYR A 105 8.83 -17.29 -4.34
CA TYR A 105 7.57 -17.00 -5.01
C TYR A 105 7.73 -15.84 -5.99
N ALA A 106 8.31 -14.72 -5.57
CA ALA A 106 8.54 -13.55 -6.43
C ALA A 106 9.43 -13.87 -7.65
N ALA A 107 10.46 -14.71 -7.46
CA ALA A 107 11.39 -15.09 -8.52
C ALA A 107 10.72 -15.76 -9.74
N VAL A 108 9.57 -16.42 -9.54
CA VAL A 108 8.79 -17.05 -10.61
C VAL A 108 7.49 -16.30 -10.95
N ASN A 109 7.20 -15.20 -10.26
CA ASN A 109 6.01 -14.35 -10.46
C ASN A 109 6.45 -12.89 -10.73
N PRO A 110 6.78 -12.53 -11.98
CA PRO A 110 7.37 -11.23 -12.30
C PRO A 110 6.48 -10.04 -11.93
N ASP A 111 5.16 -10.16 -12.04
CA ASP A 111 4.22 -9.11 -11.64
C ASP A 111 4.26 -8.86 -10.12
N HIS A 112 4.38 -9.93 -9.32
CA HIS A 112 4.51 -9.82 -7.88
C HIS A 112 5.88 -9.26 -7.48
N SER A 113 6.95 -9.69 -8.17
CA SER A 113 8.30 -9.13 -7.98
C SER A 113 8.30 -7.62 -8.24
N LYS A 114 7.74 -7.19 -9.37
CA LYS A 114 7.63 -5.77 -9.72
C LYS A 114 6.85 -5.00 -8.66
N LEU A 115 5.77 -5.57 -8.14
CA LEU A 115 4.96 -4.93 -7.11
C LEU A 115 5.72 -4.77 -5.79
N ILE A 116 6.52 -5.76 -5.39
CA ILE A 116 7.43 -5.65 -4.24
C ILE A 116 8.46 -4.54 -4.49
N ASP A 117 9.11 -4.54 -5.65
CA ASP A 117 10.14 -3.55 -5.99
C ASP A 117 9.58 -2.12 -5.96
N ASP A 118 8.42 -1.90 -6.58
CA ASP A 118 7.75 -0.60 -6.60
C ASP A 118 7.32 -0.15 -5.19
N ALA A 119 6.82 -1.07 -4.36
CA ALA A 119 6.42 -0.81 -2.99
C ALA A 119 7.62 -0.42 -2.10
N MET A 120 8.73 -1.17 -2.21
CA MET A 120 9.95 -0.87 -1.45
C MET A 120 10.59 0.44 -1.92
N ALA A 121 10.61 0.70 -3.23
CA ALA A 121 11.11 1.96 -3.78
C ALA A 121 10.27 3.15 -3.34
N CYS A 122 8.94 3.00 -3.31
CA CYS A 122 8.02 3.99 -2.73
C CYS A 122 8.38 4.33 -1.28
N HIS A 123 8.52 3.30 -0.44
CA HIS A 123 8.79 3.49 0.99
C HIS A 123 10.15 4.18 1.21
N ALA A 124 11.19 3.71 0.51
CA ALA A 124 12.52 4.29 0.55
C ALA A 124 12.52 5.78 0.14
N ARG A 125 11.81 6.15 -0.93
CA ARG A 125 11.72 7.56 -1.38
C ARG A 125 11.10 8.48 -0.33
N MET A 126 10.22 7.96 0.55
CA MET A 126 9.64 8.77 1.61
C MET A 126 10.55 8.93 2.83
N ASP A 127 11.26 7.87 3.21
CA ASP A 127 11.95 7.81 4.50
C ASP A 127 13.44 8.16 4.39
N VAL A 128 14.11 7.79 3.30
CA VAL A 128 15.54 8.06 3.10
C VAL A 128 15.88 9.56 3.18
N PRO A 129 15.16 10.50 2.54
CA PRO A 129 15.47 11.92 2.67
C PRO A 129 15.39 12.42 4.11
N ARG A 130 14.43 11.90 4.89
CA ARG A 130 14.26 12.27 6.30
C ARG A 130 15.34 11.66 7.17
N MET A 131 15.79 10.45 6.86
CA MET A 131 16.91 9.81 7.54
C MET A 131 18.20 10.60 7.31
N ILE A 132 18.46 11.02 6.07
CA ILE A 132 19.64 11.85 5.74
C ILE A 132 19.60 13.18 6.49
N GLU A 133 18.43 13.81 6.60
CA GLU A 133 18.26 15.08 7.31
C GLU A 133 18.42 14.94 8.84
N ARG A 134 17.88 13.86 9.43
CA ARG A 134 17.74 13.73 10.90
C ARG A 134 18.80 12.86 11.56
N CYS A 135 19.36 11.91 10.82
CA CYS A 135 20.29 10.90 11.31
C CYS A 135 21.43 10.71 10.30
N PRO A 136 22.17 11.77 9.92
CA PRO A 136 23.24 11.67 8.94
C PRO A 136 24.33 10.65 9.34
N GLU A 137 24.55 10.45 10.64
CA GLU A 137 25.50 9.47 11.20
C GLU A 137 25.20 8.03 10.80
N VAL A 138 23.95 7.70 10.48
CA VAL A 138 23.57 6.35 9.98
C VAL A 138 24.26 6.05 8.64
N PHE A 139 24.66 7.09 7.90
CA PHE A 139 25.31 6.97 6.61
C PHE A 139 26.84 7.13 6.66
N ASP A 140 27.43 7.21 7.86
CA ASP A 140 28.88 7.30 8.01
C ASP A 140 29.57 6.05 7.47
N GLY A 141 30.56 6.26 6.59
CA GLY A 141 31.32 5.17 5.95
C GLY A 141 30.67 4.56 4.71
N ILE A 142 29.45 4.97 4.35
CA ILE A 142 28.85 4.61 3.06
C ILE A 142 29.50 5.44 1.96
N LYS A 143 30.30 4.79 1.11
CA LYS A 143 30.85 5.40 -0.10
C LYS A 143 29.82 5.29 -1.21
N LEU A 144 29.34 6.42 -1.70
CA LEU A 144 28.70 6.47 -3.00
C LEU A 144 29.78 6.17 -4.04
N TRP A 145 29.60 5.06 -4.75
CA TRP A 145 30.47 4.55 -5.81
C TRP A 145 30.68 5.58 -6.92
#